data_AF-A0A2V2CSB8-F1
#
_entry.id   AF-A0A2V2CSB8-F1
#
_cell.length_a   1.000
_cell.length_b   1.000
_cell.length_c   1.000
_cell.angle_alpha   90.00
_cell.angle_beta   90.00
_cell.angle_gamma   90.00
#
_symmetry.space_group_name_H-M   'P 1'
#
loop_
_entity.id
_entity.type
_entity.pdbx_description
1 polymer ?
#
loop_
_entity_poly.entity_id
_entity_poly.type
_entity_poly.pdbx_seq_one_letter_code
_entity_poly.pdbx_strand_id
1 'polypeptide(L)'
;MKTELKNIGAWGRMHYDFLYRNNRTVINAMRLKGTLNDYIMGIDKDAENMFNLIVKQTAEIEGVTEQLKAADQMEWIRCMNSIKSRAREFVLKELIYQ
;
A
#
# COMPACT_ATOMS: atom_id res chain seq x y z
N MET A 1 -0.27 6.98 23.75
CA MET A 1 -1.22 6.63 22.67
C MET A 1 -0.50 6.06 21.43
N LYS A 2 0.29 4.98 21.59
CA LYS A 2 0.83 4.18 20.45
C LYS A 2 0.05 2.86 20.27
N THR A 3 -1.02 2.69 21.02
CA THR A 3 -1.68 1.40 21.25
C THR A 3 -2.78 1.08 20.24
N GLU A 4 -3.21 2.06 19.44
CA GLU A 4 -4.38 1.92 18.53
C GLU A 4 -4.05 1.34 17.15
N LEU A 5 -2.77 1.25 16.75
CA LEU A 5 -2.36 0.73 15.43
C LEU A 5 -1.69 -0.65 15.51
N LYS A 6 -2.02 -1.45 16.54
CA LYS A 6 -1.51 -2.82 16.65
C LYS A 6 -2.00 -3.62 15.44
N ASN A 7 -1.10 -4.31 14.76
CA ASN A 7 -1.34 -5.15 13.58
C ASN A 7 -1.72 -4.42 12.28
N ILE A 8 -1.62 -3.09 12.23
CA ILE A 8 -1.77 -2.36 10.96
C ILE A 8 -0.46 -2.47 10.18
N GLY A 9 -0.52 -2.60 8.86
CA GLY A 9 0.63 -2.63 7.95
C GLY A 9 1.23 -1.26 7.66
N ALA A 10 2.07 -1.21 6.63
CA ALA A 10 2.80 0.01 6.25
C ALA A 10 1.86 1.06 5.63
N TRP A 11 0.90 0.62 4.81
CA TRP A 11 -0.02 1.51 4.09
C TRP A 11 -0.95 2.25 5.03
N GLY A 12 -1.57 1.53 5.97
CA GLY A 12 -2.43 2.15 6.98
C GLY A 12 -1.67 3.13 7.87
N ARG A 13 -0.41 2.83 8.22
CA ARG A 13 0.44 3.79 8.95
C ARG A 13 0.73 5.05 8.13
N MET A 14 1.04 4.92 6.84
CA MET A 14 1.26 6.08 5.97
C MET A 14 0.00 6.94 5.86
N HIS A 15 -1.17 6.31 5.69
CA HIS A 15 -2.44 7.03 5.59
C HIS A 15 -2.80 7.72 6.91
N TYR A 16 -2.60 7.04 8.05
CA TYR A 16 -2.78 7.65 9.36
C TYR A 16 -1.86 8.88 9.55
N ASP A 17 -0.58 8.79 9.18
CA ASP A 17 0.35 9.91 9.29
C ASP A 17 -0.05 11.08 8.38
N PHE A 18 -0.55 10.79 7.18
CA PHE A 18 -1.11 11.78 6.27
C PHE A 18 -2.31 12.49 6.89
N LEU A 19 -3.30 11.76 7.38
CA LEU A 19 -4.47 12.34 8.06
C LEU A 19 -4.06 13.12 9.31
N TYR A 20 -3.04 12.67 10.04
CA TYR A 20 -2.60 13.37 11.26
C TYR A 20 -2.01 14.75 10.94
N ARG A 21 -1.28 14.86 9.83
CA ARG A 21 -0.67 16.12 9.39
C ARG A 21 -1.67 17.06 8.70
N ASN A 22 -2.59 16.51 7.91
CA ASN A 22 -3.45 17.31 7.04
C ASN A 22 -4.88 17.47 7.57
N ASN A 23 -5.39 16.51 8.35
CA ASN A 23 -6.78 16.52 8.82
C ASN A 23 -6.97 15.82 10.18
N ARG A 24 -6.36 16.40 11.22
CA ARG A 24 -6.41 15.84 12.58
C ARG A 24 -7.83 15.75 13.16
N THR A 25 -8.75 16.59 12.71
CA THR A 25 -10.16 16.60 13.15
C THR A 25 -10.86 15.30 12.79
N VAL A 26 -10.62 14.77 11.59
CA VAL A 26 -11.19 13.50 11.11
C VAL A 26 -10.73 12.33 11.99
N ILE A 27 -9.44 12.28 12.35
CA ILE A 27 -8.92 11.25 13.27
C ILE A 27 -9.60 11.36 14.64
N ASN A 28 -9.72 12.57 15.19
CA ASN A 28 -10.32 12.74 16.51
C ASN A 28 -11.80 12.35 16.51
N ALA A 29 -12.55 12.69 15.45
CA ALA A 29 -13.94 12.28 15.31
C ALA A 29 -14.09 10.74 15.25
N MET A 30 -13.21 10.05 14.52
CA MET A 30 -13.21 8.58 14.48
C MET A 30 -12.80 7.95 15.82
N ARG A 31 -11.86 8.57 16.56
CA ARG A 31 -11.50 8.11 17.92
C ARG A 31 -12.69 8.17 18.87
N LEU A 32 -13.41 9.29 18.87
CA LEU A 32 -14.60 9.45 19.72
C LEU A 32 -15.69 8.42 19.38
N LYS A 33 -15.78 8.03 18.12
CA LYS A 33 -16.71 6.99 17.64
C LYS A 33 -16.17 5.57 17.81
N GLY A 34 -14.90 5.38 18.17
CA GLY A 34 -14.25 4.07 18.26
C GLY A 34 -13.97 3.39 16.91
N THR A 35 -14.13 4.09 15.78
CA THR A 35 -14.06 3.50 14.42
C THR A 35 -12.69 3.63 13.75
N LEU A 36 -11.74 4.33 14.39
CA LEU A 36 -10.46 4.68 13.76
C LEU A 36 -9.65 3.45 13.34
N ASN A 37 -9.57 2.43 14.21
CA ASN A 37 -8.74 1.25 13.94
C ASN A 37 -9.26 0.48 12.71
N ASP A 38 -10.57 0.20 12.67
CA ASP A 38 -11.19 -0.53 11.57
C ASP A 38 -11.05 0.21 10.24
N TYR A 39 -11.19 1.55 10.27
CA TYR A 39 -10.99 2.38 9.09
C TYR A 39 -9.55 2.27 8.55
N ILE A 40 -8.54 2.49 9.40
CA ILE A 40 -7.14 2.45 8.96
C ILE A 40 -6.74 1.03 8.53
N MET A 41 -7.27 -0.01 9.18
CA MET A 41 -7.04 -1.41 8.80
C MET A 41 -7.69 -1.76 7.46
N GLY A 42 -8.88 -1.20 7.17
CA GLY A 42 -9.52 -1.30 5.86
C GLY A 42 -8.64 -0.71 4.77
N ILE A 43 -8.19 0.54 4.95
CA ILE A 43 -7.27 1.20 4.00
C ILE A 43 -5.98 0.39 3.80
N ASP A 44 -5.38 -0.13 4.88
CA ASP A 44 -4.17 -0.93 4.80
C ASP A 44 -4.36 -2.19 3.93
N LYS A 45 -5.46 -2.90 4.16
CA LYS A 45 -5.80 -4.11 3.41
C LYS A 45 -6.12 -3.80 1.94
N ASP A 46 -6.88 -2.75 1.68
CA ASP A 46 -7.27 -2.37 0.33
C ASP A 46 -6.05 -1.90 -0.49
N ALA A 47 -5.16 -1.13 0.12
CA ALA A 47 -3.90 -0.71 -0.47
C ALA A 47 -2.98 -1.90 -0.79
N GLU A 48 -2.84 -2.85 0.13
CA GLU A 48 -2.04 -4.05 -0.09
C GLU A 48 -2.62 -4.95 -1.20
N ASN A 49 -3.95 -5.13 -1.22
CA ASN A 49 -4.62 -5.87 -2.29
C ASN A 49 -4.45 -5.21 -3.66
N MET A 50 -4.64 -3.90 -3.73
CA MET A 50 -4.47 -3.14 -4.96
C MET A 50 -3.03 -3.19 -5.46
N PHE A 51 -2.05 -3.01 -4.57
CA PHE A 51 -0.64 -3.13 -4.90
C PHE A 51 -0.32 -4.51 -5.50
N ASN A 52 -0.71 -5.59 -4.81
CA ASN A 52 -0.43 -6.95 -5.27
C ASN A 52 -1.12 -7.28 -6.59
N LEU A 53 -2.35 -6.78 -6.79
CA LEU A 53 -3.07 -6.96 -8.05
C LEU A 53 -2.35 -6.28 -9.22
N ILE A 54 -1.95 -5.01 -9.05
CA ILE A 54 -1.25 -4.25 -10.11
C ILE A 54 0.10 -4.90 -10.42
N VAL A 55 0.85 -5.29 -9.40
CA VAL A 55 2.16 -5.95 -9.60
C VAL A 55 1.99 -7.24 -10.39
N LYS A 56 1.02 -8.09 -10.01
CA LYS A 56 0.74 -9.35 -10.70
C LYS A 56 0.35 -9.12 -12.16
N GLN A 57 -0.64 -8.26 -12.40
CA GLN A 57 -1.15 -7.99 -13.74
C GLN A 57 -0.07 -7.38 -14.64
N THR A 58 0.71 -6.44 -14.12
CA THR A 58 1.76 -5.78 -14.90
C THR A 58 2.90 -6.76 -15.22
N ALA A 59 3.27 -7.63 -14.27
CA ALA A 59 4.28 -8.67 -14.53
C ALA A 59 3.82 -9.68 -15.60
N GLU A 60 2.54 -10.05 -15.59
CA GLU A 60 1.95 -10.90 -16.64
C GLU A 60 1.97 -10.21 -18.01
N ILE A 61 1.60 -8.93 -18.08
CA ILE A 61 1.58 -8.13 -19.32
C ILE A 61 2.99 -7.90 -19.87
N GLU A 62 3.96 -7.60 -19.00
CA GLU A 62 5.35 -7.31 -19.39
C GLU A 62 6.21 -8.58 -19.55
N GLY A 63 5.63 -9.77 -19.36
CA GLY A 63 6.34 -11.05 -19.54
C GLY A 63 7.44 -11.28 -18.50
N VAL A 64 7.33 -10.71 -17.31
CA VAL A 64 8.30 -10.87 -16.22
C VAL A 64 8.05 -12.21 -15.51
N THR A 65 8.54 -13.29 -16.11
CA THR A 65 8.23 -14.66 -15.69
C THR A 65 9.37 -15.35 -14.91
N GLU A 66 9.10 -16.52 -14.35
CA GLU A 66 10.14 -17.35 -13.75
C GLU A 66 11.15 -17.88 -14.78
N GLN A 67 10.78 -17.97 -16.07
CA GLN A 67 11.74 -18.28 -17.13
C GLN A 67 12.77 -17.14 -17.31
N LEU A 68 12.31 -15.87 -17.30
CA LEU A 68 13.21 -14.72 -17.32
C LEU A 68 14.14 -14.76 -16.10
N LYS A 69 13.61 -15.07 -14.92
CA LYS A 69 14.40 -15.18 -13.69
C LYS A 69 15.48 -16.26 -13.74
N ALA A 70 15.20 -17.40 -14.38
CA ALA A 70 16.15 -18.49 -14.55
C ALA A 70 17.24 -18.17 -15.59
N ALA A 71 16.89 -17.42 -16.65
CA ALA A 71 17.81 -17.01 -17.70
C ALA A 71 18.67 -15.80 -17.29
N ASP A 72 18.06 -14.80 -16.65
CA ASP A 72 18.70 -13.57 -16.18
C ASP A 72 17.98 -13.05 -14.92
N GLN A 73 18.50 -13.46 -13.76
CA GLN A 73 17.96 -13.05 -12.47
C GLN A 73 18.07 -11.54 -12.23
N MET A 74 19.13 -10.89 -12.74
CA MET A 74 19.34 -9.46 -12.51
C MET A 74 18.34 -8.63 -13.30
N GLU A 75 18.07 -9.03 -14.54
CA GLU A 75 17.02 -8.43 -15.36
C GLU A 75 15.64 -8.61 -14.73
N TRP A 76 15.33 -9.82 -14.26
CA TRP A 76 14.06 -10.09 -13.58
C TRP A 76 13.87 -9.19 -12.35
N ILE A 77 14.92 -9.04 -11.51
CA ILE A 77 14.87 -8.14 -10.34
C ILE A 77 14.64 -6.69 -10.79
N ARG A 78 15.31 -6.24 -11.85
CA ARG A 78 15.16 -4.88 -12.39
C ARG A 78 13.72 -4.61 -12.82
N CYS A 79 13.15 -5.49 -13.63
CA CYS A 79 11.77 -5.36 -14.10
C CYS A 79 10.77 -5.40 -12.94
N MET A 80 10.91 -6.37 -12.04
CA MET A 80 10.02 -6.52 -10.89
C MET A 80 10.07 -5.29 -9.96
N ASN A 81 11.26 -4.69 -9.77
CA ASN A 81 11.39 -3.46 -8.98
C ASN A 81 10.73 -2.26 -9.67
N SER A 82 10.89 -2.13 -10.99
CA SER A 82 10.22 -1.08 -11.78
C SER A 82 8.69 -1.16 -11.65
N ILE A 83 8.13 -2.37 -11.81
CA ILE A 83 6.69 -2.64 -11.66
C ILE A 83 6.22 -2.28 -10.25
N LYS A 84 6.93 -2.74 -9.21
CA LYS A 84 6.58 -2.41 -7.82
C LYS A 84 6.65 -0.91 -7.54
N SER A 85 7.60 -0.18 -8.12
CA SER A 85 7.68 1.28 -7.97
C SER A 85 6.43 1.96 -8.52
N ARG A 86 6.06 1.62 -9.77
CA ARG A 86 4.87 2.16 -10.44
C ARG A 86 3.58 1.81 -9.70
N ALA A 87 3.44 0.57 -9.25
CA ALA A 87 2.29 0.11 -8.47
C ALA A 87 2.18 0.87 -7.13
N ARG A 88 3.31 1.11 -6.47
CA ARG A 88 3.36 1.89 -5.21
C ARG A 88 2.93 3.33 -5.44
N GLU A 89 3.43 3.99 -6.46
CA GLU A 89 3.04 5.37 -6.79
C GLU A 89 1.53 5.49 -7.03
N PHE A 90 0.95 4.53 -7.74
CA PHE A 90 -0.48 4.48 -7.97
C PHE A 90 -1.27 4.35 -6.66
N VAL A 91 -0.93 3.38 -5.81
CA VAL A 91 -1.61 3.16 -4.51
C VAL A 91 -1.47 4.38 -3.60
N LEU A 92 -0.28 5.00 -3.54
CA LEU A 92 -0.07 6.21 -2.75
C LEU A 92 -1.02 7.33 -3.16
N LYS A 93 -1.17 7.54 -4.47
CA LYS A 93 -2.06 8.57 -5.01
C LYS A 93 -3.52 8.24 -4.78
N GLU A 94 -3.97 7.03 -5.07
CA GLU A 94 -5.39 6.69 -5.12
C GLU A 94 -5.99 6.36 -3.75
N LEU A 95 -5.19 5.93 -2.76
CA LEU A 95 -5.71 5.51 -1.45
C LEU A 95 -5.05 6.22 -0.27
N ILE A 96 -3.74 6.48 -0.31
CA ILE A 96 -3.00 6.91 0.89
C ILE A 96 -3.06 8.42 1.09
N TYR A 97 -3.02 9.21 0.02
CA TYR A 97 -2.99 10.68 0.09
C TYR A 97 -4.29 11.35 -0.37
N GLN A 98 -5.40 10.63 -0.22
CA GLN A 98 -6.76 11.16 -0.37
C GLN A 98 -7.23 11.85 0.92
#